data_AF-A0A7G9NSK9-F1
#
_entry.id   AF-A0A7G9NSK9-F1
#
_cell.length_a   1.000
_cell.length_b   1.000
_cell.length_c   1.000
_cell.angle_alpha   90.00
_cell.angle_beta   90.00
_cell.angle_gamma   90.00
#
_symmetry.space_group_name_H-M   'P 1'
#
loop_
_entity.id
_entity.type
_entity.pdbx_description
1 polymer ?
#
loop_
_entity_poly.entity_id
_entity_poly.type
_entity_poly.pdbx_seq_one_letter_code
_entity_poly.pdbx_strand_id
1 'polypeptide(L)'
;MADDNNLPVEEWKLCQTVIGQLENAIYRRQGWFFALITALIVARLKENPYLTKPQFGFLTIAIIVVFFVTEVVQRVPHHRAIQRAKKIEAHLRGETAYDGPILSRWLGKGESRWDFVEFVRKTRIWAPYVAILLVVAIVLLCTK
;
A
#
# COMPACT_ATOMS: atom_id res chain seq x y z
N MET A 1 -9.83 -10.69 39.97
CA MET A 1 -10.76 -10.52 38.83
C MET A 1 -10.56 -9.16 38.16
N ALA A 2 -9.35 -8.81 37.73
CA ALA A 2 -9.02 -7.44 37.28
C ALA A 2 -8.15 -7.38 36.02
N ASP A 3 -8.00 -8.48 35.26
CA ASP A 3 -7.04 -8.55 34.15
C ASP A 3 -7.69 -8.75 32.76
N ASP A 4 -8.89 -9.34 32.68
CA ASP A 4 -9.56 -9.62 31.39
C ASP A 4 -10.02 -8.35 30.65
N ASN A 5 -10.30 -7.26 31.37
CA ASN A 5 -10.73 -5.99 30.75
C ASN A 5 -9.57 -5.22 30.08
N ASN A 6 -8.31 -5.59 30.35
CA ASN A 6 -7.15 -4.91 29.75
C ASN A 6 -6.75 -5.52 28.40
N LEU A 7 -7.02 -6.81 28.18
CA LEU A 7 -6.63 -7.53 26.97
C LEU A 7 -7.18 -6.91 25.68
N PRO A 8 -8.47 -6.52 25.59
CA PRO A 8 -8.99 -5.89 24.37
C PRO A 8 -8.36 -4.50 24.13
N VAL A 9 -8.05 -3.75 25.18
CA VAL A 9 -7.40 -2.44 25.08
C VAL A 9 -5.96 -2.57 24.57
N GLU A 10 -5.22 -3.58 25.06
CA GLU A 10 -3.88 -3.87 24.59
C GLU A 10 -3.86 -4.36 23.14
N GLU A 11 -4.76 -5.27 22.75
CA GLU A 11 -4.88 -5.72 21.35
C GLU A 11 -5.25 -4.53 20.44
N TRP A 12 -6.13 -3.63 20.87
CA TRP A 12 -6.47 -2.42 20.12
C TRP A 12 -5.25 -1.52 19.92
N LYS A 13 -4.45 -1.25 20.97
CA LYS A 13 -3.21 -0.47 20.86
C LYS A 13 -2.19 -1.10 19.90
N LEU A 14 -2.06 -2.43 19.95
CA LEU A 14 -1.22 -3.17 19.01
C LEU A 14 -1.72 -3.02 17.57
N CYS A 15 -3.04 -3.12 17.34
CA CYS A 15 -3.63 -2.88 16.02
C CYS A 15 -3.30 -1.48 15.50
N GLN A 16 -3.46 -0.43 16.33
CA GLN A 16 -3.13 0.94 15.94
C GLN A 16 -1.64 1.11 15.59
N THR A 17 -0.76 0.45 16.34
CA THR A 17 0.69 0.47 16.06
C THR A 17 0.99 -0.22 14.73
N VAL A 18 0.40 -1.38 14.45
CA VAL A 18 0.56 -2.09 13.17
C VAL A 18 0.02 -1.25 12.01
N ILE A 19 -1.14 -0.62 12.17
CA ILE A 19 -1.72 0.29 11.17
C ILE A 19 -0.73 1.43 10.88
N GLY A 20 -0.23 2.11 11.91
CA GLY A 20 0.70 3.22 11.75
C GLY A 20 2.02 2.81 11.08
N GLN A 21 2.56 1.64 11.43
CA GLN A 21 3.76 1.09 10.78
C GLN A 21 3.52 0.80 9.29
N LEU A 22 2.38 0.20 8.94
CA LEU A 22 2.01 -0.09 7.55
C LEU A 22 1.76 1.19 6.75
N GLU A 23 1.12 2.20 7.33
CA GLU A 23 0.92 3.51 6.69
C GLU A 23 2.25 4.20 6.41
N ASN A 24 3.15 4.24 7.39
CA ASN A 24 4.47 4.82 7.20
C ASN A 24 5.26 4.09 6.10
N ALA A 25 5.20 2.75 6.07
CA ALA A 25 5.79 1.96 4.99
C ALA A 25 5.20 2.30 3.61
N ILE A 26 3.87 2.50 3.53
CA ILE A 26 3.19 2.92 2.30
C ILE A 26 3.68 4.31 1.85
N TYR A 27 3.71 5.29 2.74
CA TYR A 27 4.16 6.66 2.41
C TYR A 27 5.63 6.71 2.00
N ARG A 28 6.51 6.02 2.75
CA ARG A 28 7.94 5.96 2.42
C ARG A 28 8.17 5.36 1.04
N ARG A 29 7.43 4.30 0.70
CA ARG A 29 7.48 3.70 -0.63
C ARG A 29 6.97 4.66 -1.71
N GLN A 30 5.87 5.38 -1.49
CA GLN A 30 5.40 6.39 -2.43
C GLN A 30 6.48 7.45 -2.69
N GLY A 31 7.17 7.91 -1.65
CA GLY A 31 8.34 8.79 -1.79
C GLY A 31 9.42 8.21 -2.70
N TRP A 32 9.81 6.95 -2.49
CA TRP A 32 10.78 6.26 -3.35
C TRP A 32 10.31 6.13 -4.80
N PHE A 33 9.04 5.82 -5.01
CA PHE A 33 8.44 5.73 -6.33
C PHE A 33 8.55 7.06 -7.09
N PHE A 34 8.11 8.16 -6.46
CA PHE A 34 8.20 9.49 -7.07
C PHE A 34 9.65 9.90 -7.33
N ALA A 35 10.58 9.61 -6.41
CA ALA A 35 11.99 9.89 -6.58
C ALA A 35 12.59 9.15 -7.79
N LEU A 36 12.30 7.84 -7.93
CA LEU A 36 12.79 7.02 -9.05
C LEU A 36 12.23 7.48 -10.40
N ILE A 37 10.92 7.75 -10.47
CA ILE A 37 10.27 8.24 -11.68
C ILE A 37 10.84 9.61 -12.08
N THR A 38 11.00 10.52 -11.12
CA THR A 38 11.59 11.84 -11.36
C THR A 38 13.03 11.72 -11.84
N ALA A 39 13.84 10.86 -11.22
CA ALA A 39 15.22 10.62 -11.65
C ALA A 39 15.29 10.07 -13.08
N LEU A 40 14.40 9.15 -13.46
CA LEU A 40 14.31 8.65 -14.84
C LEU A 40 13.92 9.74 -15.83
N ILE A 41 12.94 10.58 -15.48
CA ILE A 41 12.50 11.70 -16.34
C ILE A 41 13.67 12.67 -16.55
N VAL A 42 14.36 13.06 -15.48
CA VAL A 42 15.53 13.95 -15.57
C VAL A 42 16.65 13.32 -16.40
N ALA A 43 16.93 12.02 -16.21
CA ALA A 43 17.93 11.30 -16.98
C ALA A 43 17.62 11.26 -18.49
N ARG A 44 16.33 11.25 -18.86
CA ARG A 44 15.88 11.27 -20.26
C ARG A 44 15.87 12.68 -20.87
N LEU A 45 15.59 13.71 -20.07
CA LEU A 45 15.50 15.11 -20.53
C LEU A 45 16.86 15.81 -20.64
N LYS A 46 17.94 15.20 -20.16
CA LYS A 46 19.29 15.74 -20.30
C LYS A 46 19.69 15.86 -21.78
N GLU A 47 20.45 16.90 -22.13
CA GLU A 47 20.90 17.20 -23.51
C GLU A 47 21.57 16.01 -24.20
N ASN A 48 22.35 15.23 -23.45
CA ASN A 48 22.85 13.92 -23.85
C ASN A 48 22.13 12.85 -23.01
N PRO A 49 21.04 12.25 -23.52
CA PRO A 49 20.24 11.32 -22.73
C PRO A 49 21.02 10.03 -22.46
N TYR A 50 21.07 9.64 -21.19
CA TYR A 50 21.67 8.35 -20.80
C TYR A 50 20.82 7.14 -21.20
N LEU A 51 19.54 7.38 -21.50
CA LEU A 51 18.55 6.35 -21.81
C LEU A 51 17.90 6.63 -23.16
N THR A 52 17.85 5.60 -24.01
CA THR A 52 17.05 5.63 -25.23
C THR A 52 15.55 5.59 -24.89
N LYS A 53 14.69 6.07 -25.80
CA LYS A 53 13.22 6.01 -25.64
C LYS A 53 12.67 4.64 -25.22
N PRO A 54 13.03 3.52 -25.88
CA PRO A 54 12.53 2.21 -25.49
C PRO A 54 13.04 1.78 -24.10
N GLN A 55 14.29 2.08 -23.77
CA GLN A 55 14.85 1.75 -22.44
C GLN A 55 14.14 2.53 -21.34
N PHE A 56 13.90 3.83 -21.54
CA PHE A 56 13.14 4.67 -20.60
C PHE A 56 11.72 4.12 -20.41
N GLY A 57 10.99 3.87 -21.50
CA GLY A 57 9.62 3.33 -21.43
C GLY A 57 9.56 1.99 -20.70
N PHE A 58 10.47 1.06 -21.02
CA PHE A 58 10.55 -0.25 -20.38
C PHE A 58 10.85 -0.15 -18.88
N LEU A 59 11.87 0.63 -18.50
CA LEU A 59 12.25 0.84 -17.09
C LEU A 59 11.11 1.47 -16.30
N THR A 60 10.45 2.49 -16.85
CA THR A 60 9.35 3.15 -16.17
C THR A 60 8.17 2.21 -15.96
N ILE A 61 7.76 1.45 -16.97
CA ILE A 61 6.68 0.46 -16.83
C ILE A 61 7.06 -0.60 -15.79
N ALA A 62 8.29 -1.11 -15.83
CA ALA A 62 8.77 -2.10 -14.86
C ALA A 62 8.69 -1.56 -13.41
N ILE A 63 9.13 -0.33 -13.17
CA ILE A 63 9.04 0.31 -11.85
C ILE A 63 7.58 0.47 -11.43
N ILE A 64 6.72 0.98 -12.32
CA ILE A 64 5.28 1.14 -12.05
C ILE A 64 4.66 -0.19 -11.63
N VAL A 65 4.92 -1.27 -12.35
CA VAL A 65 4.38 -2.61 -12.06
C VAL A 65 4.87 -3.11 -10.70
N VAL A 66 6.17 -3.01 -10.41
CA VAL A 66 6.74 -3.47 -9.14
C VAL A 66 6.16 -2.69 -7.96
N PHE A 67 6.11 -1.36 -8.06
CA PHE A 67 5.56 -0.52 -6.99
C PHE A 67 4.06 -0.75 -6.81
N PHE A 68 3.31 -0.90 -7.91
CA PHE A 68 1.89 -1.22 -7.85
C PHE A 68 1.63 -2.56 -7.15
N VAL A 69 2.30 -3.63 -7.57
CA VAL A 69 2.14 -4.97 -6.96
C VAL A 69 2.47 -4.93 -5.47
N THR A 70 3.61 -4.32 -5.10
CA THR A 70 3.98 -4.23 -3.69
C THR A 70 2.98 -3.39 -2.89
N GLU A 71 2.42 -2.31 -3.45
CA GLU A 71 1.41 -1.49 -2.77
C GLU A 71 0.15 -2.28 -2.46
N VAL A 72 -0.33 -3.05 -3.44
CA VAL A 72 -1.50 -3.90 -3.22
C VAL A 72 -1.22 -4.94 -2.13
N VAL A 73 -0.07 -5.63 -2.18
CA VAL A 73 0.31 -6.64 -1.17
C VAL A 73 0.33 -6.04 0.23
N GLN A 74 0.82 -4.80 0.40
CA GLN A 74 0.88 -4.16 1.71
C GLN A 74 -0.46 -3.56 2.18
N ARG A 75 -1.37 -3.22 1.26
CA ARG A 75 -2.68 -2.67 1.64
C ARG A 75 -3.66 -3.71 2.17
N VAL A 76 -3.51 -4.98 1.79
CA VAL A 76 -4.32 -6.08 2.32
C VAL A 76 -4.19 -6.21 3.85
N PRO A 77 -3.00 -6.37 4.45
CA PRO A 77 -2.85 -6.44 5.91
C PRO A 77 -3.25 -5.13 6.60
N HIS A 78 -3.06 -3.98 5.94
CA HIS A 78 -3.49 -2.66 6.47
C HIS A 78 -5.01 -2.59 6.62
N HIS A 79 -5.75 -2.93 5.56
CA HIS A 79 -7.21 -2.95 5.62
C HIS A 79 -7.71 -3.94 6.67
N ARG A 80 -7.04 -5.08 6.81
CA ARG A 80 -7.37 -6.05 7.83
C ARG A 80 -7.13 -5.52 9.25
N ALA A 81 -5.97 -4.95 9.51
CA ALA A 81 -5.69 -4.36 10.81
C ALA A 81 -6.76 -3.32 11.20
N ILE A 82 -7.21 -2.49 10.25
CA ILE A 82 -8.32 -1.54 10.46
C ILE A 82 -9.63 -2.25 10.80
N GLN A 83 -10.03 -3.28 10.03
CA GLN A 83 -11.26 -4.00 10.30
C GLN A 83 -11.23 -4.68 11.68
N ARG A 84 -10.09 -5.25 12.09
CA ARG A 84 -9.93 -5.84 13.42
C ARG A 84 -10.00 -4.78 14.51
N ALA A 85 -9.30 -3.65 14.34
CA ALA A 85 -9.37 -2.53 15.29
C ALA A 85 -10.81 -2.06 15.50
N LYS A 86 -11.61 -1.94 14.44
CA LYS A 86 -13.04 -1.59 14.52
C LYS A 86 -13.87 -2.62 15.29
N LYS A 87 -13.60 -3.92 15.11
CA LYS A 87 -14.30 -4.97 15.88
C LYS A 87 -13.98 -4.90 17.36
N ILE A 88 -12.71 -4.70 17.71
CA ILE A 88 -12.30 -4.55 19.11
C ILE A 88 -12.91 -3.28 19.71
N GLU A 89 -12.95 -2.18 18.96
CA GLU A 89 -13.61 -0.94 19.39
C GLU A 89 -15.12 -1.15 19.64
N ALA A 90 -15.82 -1.87 18.77
CA ALA A 90 -17.23 -2.22 18.97
C ALA A 90 -17.42 -3.09 20.23
N HIS A 91 -16.49 -4.01 20.52
CA HIS A 91 -16.50 -4.76 21.76
C HIS A 91 -16.31 -3.87 22.99
N LEU A 92 -15.33 -2.94 22.96
CA LEU A 92 -15.08 -1.99 24.04
C LEU A 92 -16.29 -1.06 24.30
N ARG A 93 -17.14 -0.84 23.29
CA ARG A 93 -18.42 -0.13 23.42
C ARG A 93 -19.58 -0.99 23.94
N GLY A 94 -19.35 -2.29 24.12
CA GLY A 94 -20.36 -3.25 24.59
C GLY A 94 -21.29 -3.79 23.49
N GLU A 95 -21.00 -3.54 22.21
CA GLU A 95 -21.88 -3.90 21.10
C GLU A 95 -21.68 -5.36 20.62
N THR A 96 -20.52 -5.96 20.89
CA THR A 96 -20.16 -7.30 20.40
C THR A 96 -19.38 -8.09 21.46
N ALA A 97 -19.35 -9.42 21.37
CA ALA A 97 -18.54 -10.27 22.24
C ALA A 97 -17.06 -10.29 21.81
N TYR A 98 -16.14 -10.47 22.77
CA TYR A 98 -14.70 -10.54 22.49
C TYR A 98 -14.26 -11.95 22.16
N ASP A 99 -13.71 -12.13 20.96
CA ASP A 99 -13.24 -13.41 20.46
C ASP A 99 -11.76 -13.70 20.81
N GLY A 100 -11.15 -12.96 21.74
CA GLY A 100 -9.75 -13.13 22.16
C GLY A 100 -8.72 -12.53 21.20
N PRO A 101 -7.41 -12.52 21.58
CA PRO A 101 -6.34 -11.91 20.79
C PRO A 101 -5.96 -12.80 19.60
N ILE A 102 -6.43 -12.43 18.41
CA ILE A 102 -6.21 -13.24 17.19
C ILE A 102 -5.47 -12.48 16.09
N LEU A 103 -4.83 -11.36 16.42
CA LEU A 103 -4.18 -10.44 15.48
C LEU A 103 -3.24 -11.14 14.48
N SER A 104 -2.36 -12.04 14.96
CA SER A 104 -1.42 -12.77 14.10
C SER A 104 -2.12 -13.67 13.07
N ARG A 105 -3.14 -14.40 13.51
CA ARG A 105 -3.95 -15.30 12.66
C ARG A 105 -4.82 -14.52 11.68
N TRP A 106 -5.28 -13.33 12.10
CA TRP A 106 -6.17 -12.47 11.32
C TRP A 106 -5.42 -11.73 10.20
N LEU A 107 -4.19 -11.27 10.49
CA LEU A 107 -3.30 -10.68 9.49
C LEU A 107 -2.90 -11.72 8.42
N GLY A 108 -2.64 -12.96 8.83
CA GLY A 108 -2.24 -14.07 7.94
C GLY A 108 -3.36 -14.74 7.15
N LYS A 109 -4.65 -14.47 7.43
CA LYS A 109 -5.80 -15.24 6.90
C LYS A 109 -6.15 -15.02 5.42
N GLY A 110 -5.19 -14.58 4.60
CA GLY A 110 -5.41 -14.00 3.28
C GLY A 110 -4.76 -14.68 2.11
N GLU A 111 -4.72 -16.00 2.09
CA GLU A 111 -4.02 -16.74 1.05
C GLU A 111 -4.75 -16.75 -0.30
N SER A 112 -5.98 -16.22 -0.38
CA SER A 112 -6.75 -16.24 -1.63
C SER A 112 -6.33 -15.12 -2.58
N ARG A 113 -5.86 -15.50 -3.78
CA ARG A 113 -5.56 -14.59 -4.90
C ARG A 113 -6.78 -13.75 -5.33
N TRP A 114 -7.99 -14.18 -4.97
CA TRP A 114 -9.24 -13.48 -5.30
C TRP A 114 -9.45 -12.23 -4.43
N ASP A 115 -9.04 -12.26 -3.16
CA ASP A 115 -9.08 -11.09 -2.26
C ASP A 115 -8.21 -9.94 -2.82
N PHE A 116 -7.08 -10.29 -3.43
CA PHE A 116 -6.17 -9.33 -4.06
C PHE A 116 -6.87 -8.58 -5.20
N VAL A 117 -7.54 -9.29 -6.10
CA VAL A 117 -8.20 -8.71 -7.29
C VAL A 117 -9.41 -7.86 -6.88
N GLU A 118 -10.21 -8.33 -5.93
CA GLU A 118 -11.35 -7.55 -5.44
C GLU A 118 -10.87 -6.25 -4.76
N PHE A 119 -9.80 -6.34 -3.95
CA PHE A 119 -9.24 -5.18 -3.27
C PHE A 119 -8.65 -4.13 -4.22
N VAL A 120 -7.96 -4.59 -5.27
CA VAL A 120 -7.41 -3.72 -6.35
C VAL A 120 -8.51 -2.92 -7.03
N ARG A 121 -9.64 -3.57 -7.34
CA ARG A 121 -10.73 -2.92 -8.08
C ARG A 121 -11.52 -1.93 -7.23
N LYS A 122 -11.69 -2.22 -5.93
CA LYS A 122 -12.53 -1.43 -5.02
C LYS A 122 -11.81 -0.21 -4.44
N THR A 123 -10.47 -0.25 -4.40
CA THR A 123 -9.67 0.77 -3.73
C THR A 123 -9.05 1.72 -4.76
N ARG A 124 -9.04 3.03 -4.47
CA ARG A 124 -8.54 4.12 -5.36
C ARG A 124 -6.99 4.13 -5.52
N ILE A 125 -6.36 2.96 -5.45
CA ILE A 125 -4.91 2.74 -5.47
C ILE A 125 -4.33 3.09 -6.85
N TRP A 126 -5.11 2.94 -7.91
CA TRP A 126 -4.65 3.10 -9.30
C TRP A 126 -4.43 4.55 -9.73
N ALA A 127 -5.05 5.52 -9.05
CA ALA A 127 -5.00 6.94 -9.44
C ALA A 127 -3.57 7.51 -9.60
N PRO A 128 -2.64 7.38 -8.62
CA PRO A 128 -1.28 7.90 -8.77
C PRO A 128 -0.50 7.22 -9.91
N TYR A 129 -0.70 5.93 -10.14
CA TYR A 129 -0.03 5.19 -11.22
C TYR A 129 -0.53 5.62 -12.60
N VAL A 130 -1.83 5.82 -12.76
CA VAL A 130 -2.41 6.33 -14.01
C VAL A 130 -1.93 7.76 -14.29
N ALA A 131 -1.87 8.62 -13.27
CA ALA A 131 -1.33 9.96 -13.43
C ALA A 131 0.13 9.96 -13.91
N ILE A 132 0.97 9.08 -13.34
CA ILE A 132 2.36 8.94 -13.77
C ILE A 132 2.48 8.35 -15.17
N LEU A 133 1.66 7.36 -15.53
CA LEU A 133 1.63 6.83 -16.89
C LEU A 133 1.32 7.92 -17.93
N LEU A 134 0.41 8.83 -17.62
CA LEU A 134 0.11 9.99 -18.47
C LEU A 134 1.32 10.92 -18.61
N VAL A 135 2.00 11.24 -17.51
CA VAL A 135 3.23 12.07 -17.54
C VAL A 135 4.31 11.41 -18.41
N VAL A 136 4.50 10.10 -18.25
CA VAL A 136 5.49 9.33 -19.01
C VAL A 136 5.15 9.30 -20.49
N ALA A 137 3.86 9.14 -20.83
CA ALA A 137 3.40 9.20 -22.21
C ALA A 137 3.68 10.58 -22.85
N ILE A 138 3.43 11.68 -22.11
CA ILE A 138 3.77 13.03 -22.56
C ILE A 138 5.27 13.16 -22.81
N VAL A 139 6.11 12.72 -21.88
CA VAL A 139 7.59 12.79 -22.04
C VAL A 139 8.06 11.98 -23.24
N LEU A 140 7.49 10.79 -23.48
CA LEU A 140 7.83 9.95 -24.63
C LEU A 140 7.43 10.58 -25.98
N LEU A 141 6.30 11.27 -26.02
CA LEU A 141 5.79 11.94 -27.23
C LEU A 141 6.51 13.26 -27.51
N CYS A 142 6.83 14.04 -26.47
CA CYS A 142 7.45 15.36 -26.62
C CYS A 142 8.96 15.30 -26.86
N THR A 143 9.65 14.26 -26.37
CA THR A 143 11.07 14.11 -26.65
C THR A 143 11.27 13.49 -28.04
N LYS A 144 12.02 14.15 -28.92
CA LYS A 144 12.47 13.54 -30.19
C LYS A 144 13.54 12.48 -29.96
#